data_AF-A0A7U9NJU5-F1
#
_entry.id   AF-A0A7U9NJU5-F1
#
_cell.length_a   1.000
_cell.length_b   1.000
_cell.length_c   1.000
_cell.angle_alpha   90.00
_cell.angle_beta   90.00
_cell.angle_gamma   90.00
#
_symmetry.space_group_name_H-M   'P 1'
#
loop_
_entity.id
_entity.type
_entity.pdbx_description
1 polymer ?
#
loop_
_entity_poly.entity_id
_entity_poly.type
_entity_poly.pdbx_seq_one_letter_code
_entity_poly.pdbx_strand_id
1 'polypeptide(L)'
;MGSYYKHKKKETIDVSYSFRCEQCMKESGPLTAVISGMEAEINSNYKTLDDKKQSSLNEMAHANLVSAVKEAYSNAVEKHIFVKAFKDECPHCHKPQTWGLSGLKDDMFGTPIVCVILGIILGAGCYFFSGVENNLMIALAAAGICFVIGAGSLVLNILKLGNKKKQTAGVIQKNEPVIDWSSVQHILNER
;
A
#
# COMPACT_ATOMS: atom_id res chain seq x y z
N MET A 1 17.13 -15.46 -29.44
CA MET A 1 16.35 -15.13 -28.22
C MET A 1 17.31 -14.55 -27.19
N GLY A 2 17.32 -13.23 -26.99
CA GLY A 2 18.14 -12.61 -25.95
C GLY A 2 17.54 -12.91 -24.57
N SER A 3 18.38 -13.24 -23.59
CA SER A 3 17.92 -13.38 -22.21
C SER A 3 17.70 -11.99 -21.63
N TYR A 4 16.44 -11.66 -21.31
CA TYR A 4 16.07 -10.43 -20.60
C TYR A 4 16.08 -10.72 -19.10
N TYR A 5 16.89 -9.96 -18.35
CA TYR A 5 16.97 -10.02 -16.90
C TYR A 5 16.26 -8.83 -16.29
N LYS A 6 15.40 -9.11 -15.30
CA LYS A 6 14.60 -8.14 -14.56
C LYS A 6 15.25 -7.92 -13.21
N HIS A 7 15.76 -6.72 -12.98
CA HIS A 7 16.45 -6.33 -11.75
C HIS A 7 15.51 -5.52 -10.88
N LYS A 8 15.40 -5.90 -9.61
CA LYS A 8 14.43 -5.32 -8.66
C LYS A 8 15.13 -4.87 -7.41
N LYS A 9 14.72 -3.73 -6.88
CA LYS A 9 15.17 -3.25 -5.57
C LYS A 9 14.00 -2.63 -4.83
N LYS A 10 13.90 -2.96 -3.55
CA LYS A 10 12.89 -2.44 -2.64
C LYS A 10 13.60 -1.98 -1.37
N GLU A 11 13.39 -0.72 -1.00
CA GLU A 11 13.94 -0.16 0.23
C GLU A 11 12.84 -0.04 1.28
N THR A 12 13.25 -0.24 2.53
CA THR A 12 12.38 -0.25 3.71
C THR A 12 13.03 0.52 4.84
N ILE A 13 12.22 1.11 5.70
CA ILE A 13 12.66 1.73 6.94
C ILE A 13 11.75 1.36 8.10
N ASP A 14 12.36 1.22 9.27
CA ASP A 14 11.69 0.90 10.52
C ASP A 14 11.31 2.19 11.24
N VAL A 15 10.04 2.29 11.64
CA VAL A 15 9.49 3.41 12.41
C VAL A 15 8.88 2.87 13.69
N SER A 16 9.40 3.35 14.82
CA SER A 16 8.88 2.96 16.13
C SER A 16 7.57 3.66 16.44
N TYR A 17 6.65 2.93 17.06
CA TYR A 17 5.36 3.47 17.51
C TYR A 17 4.85 2.72 18.75
N SER A 18 3.94 3.34 19.48
CA SER A 18 3.25 2.70 20.61
C SER A 18 1.84 3.27 20.75
N PHE A 19 0.96 2.54 21.41
CA PHE A 19 -0.40 3.00 21.69
C PHE A 19 -0.95 2.37 22.96
N ARG A 20 -1.86 3.10 23.60
CA ARG A 20 -2.68 2.55 24.69
C ARG A 20 -3.91 1.86 24.11
N CYS A 21 -4.06 0.57 24.34
CA CYS A 21 -5.19 -0.18 23.82
C CYS A 21 -6.52 0.39 24.31
N GLU A 22 -7.43 0.67 23.39
CA GLU A 22 -8.76 1.23 23.63
C GLU A 22 -9.72 0.26 24.32
N GLN A 23 -9.39 -1.03 24.32
CA GLN A 23 -10.24 -2.09 24.86
C GLN A 23 -9.77 -2.60 26.22
N CYS A 24 -8.47 -2.90 26.36
CA CYS A 24 -7.91 -3.42 27.62
C CYS A 24 -7.15 -2.36 28.42
N MET A 25 -7.01 -1.13 27.90
CA MET A 25 -6.35 0.01 28.54
C MET A 25 -4.87 -0.20 28.89
N LYS A 26 -4.26 -1.30 28.41
CA LYS A 26 -2.82 -1.59 28.53
C LYS A 26 -2.04 -0.91 27.42
N GLU A 27 -0.83 -0.47 27.75
CA GLU A 27 0.14 -0.02 26.76
C GLU A 27 0.59 -1.18 25.87
N SER A 28 0.68 -0.94 24.55
CA SER A 28 1.19 -1.91 23.59
C SER A 28 2.66 -2.28 23.84
N GLY A 29 3.40 -1.38 24.50
CA GLY A 29 4.86 -1.37 24.45
C GLY A 29 5.38 -0.83 23.11
N PRO A 30 6.71 -0.78 22.94
CA PRO A 30 7.33 -0.34 21.70
C PRO A 30 7.06 -1.36 20.58
N LEU A 31 6.48 -0.89 19.49
CA LEU A 31 6.24 -1.63 18.26
C LEU A 31 7.04 -0.99 17.12
N THR A 32 7.32 -1.77 16.08
CA THR A 32 8.04 -1.30 14.89
C THR A 32 7.18 -1.54 13.66
N ALA A 33 6.95 -0.47 12.90
CA ALA A 33 6.32 -0.51 11.59
C ALA A 33 7.39 -0.48 10.51
N VAL A 34 7.30 -1.38 9.54
CA VAL A 34 8.21 -1.41 8.38
C VAL A 34 7.52 -0.66 7.24
N ILE A 35 7.94 0.58 7.00
CA ILE A 35 7.48 1.37 5.84
C ILE A 35 8.32 0.94 4.64
N SER A 36 7.67 0.74 3.50
CA SER A 36 8.33 0.31 2.28
C SER A 36 7.95 1.18 1.10
N GLY A 37 8.97 1.57 0.32
CA GLY A 37 8.76 2.16 -1.00
C GLY A 37 8.24 1.14 -2.01
N MET A 38 7.67 1.64 -3.11
CA MET A 38 7.36 0.84 -4.29
C MET A 38 8.62 0.17 -4.85
N GLU A 39 8.50 -1.09 -5.27
CA GLU A 39 9.63 -1.84 -5.86
C GLU A 39 10.08 -1.15 -7.16
N ALA A 40 11.34 -0.73 -7.19
CA ALA A 40 11.96 -0.19 -8.39
C ALA A 40 12.43 -1.35 -9.28
N GLU A 41 12.30 -1.17 -10.59
CA GLU A 41 12.60 -2.20 -11.56
C GLU A 41 13.32 -1.64 -12.79
N ILE A 42 14.40 -2.32 -13.21
CA ILE A 42 15.08 -2.05 -14.47
C ILE A 42 15.24 -3.37 -15.24
N ASN A 43 14.94 -3.33 -16.53
CA ASN A 43 15.19 -4.44 -17.43
C ASN A 43 16.55 -4.28 -18.13
N SER A 44 17.29 -5.38 -18.23
CA SER A 44 18.61 -5.42 -18.86
C SER A 44 18.81 -6.72 -19.62
N ASN A 45 19.55 -6.68 -20.73
CA ASN A 45 20.00 -7.89 -21.44
C ASN A 45 21.12 -8.64 -20.69
N TYR A 46 21.60 -8.08 -19.58
CA TYR A 46 22.71 -8.61 -18.81
C TYR A 46 22.27 -9.05 -17.42
N LYS A 47 22.85 -10.16 -16.96
CA LYS A 47 22.61 -10.77 -15.65
C LYS A 47 23.09 -9.89 -14.49
N THR A 48 24.01 -8.96 -14.75
CA THR A 48 24.45 -7.91 -13.82
C THR A 48 24.17 -6.54 -14.43
N LEU A 49 23.85 -5.57 -13.58
CA LEU A 49 23.74 -4.18 -13.99
C LEU A 49 25.14 -3.56 -14.06
N ASP A 50 25.32 -2.61 -14.98
CA ASP A 50 26.45 -1.69 -14.92
C ASP A 50 26.27 -0.71 -13.77
N ASP A 51 27.35 -0.06 -13.35
CA ASP A 51 27.33 0.86 -12.20
C ASP A 51 26.30 1.99 -12.38
N LYS A 52 26.11 2.44 -13.63
CA LYS A 52 25.13 3.48 -13.97
C LYS A 52 23.69 3.01 -13.75
N LYS A 53 23.30 1.83 -14.24
CA LYS A 53 21.94 1.30 -14.01
C LYS A 53 21.74 0.85 -12.57
N GLN A 54 22.79 0.35 -11.92
CA GLN A 54 22.71 0.02 -10.50
C GLN A 54 22.47 1.28 -9.65
N SER A 55 23.18 2.38 -9.96
CA SER A 55 22.95 3.69 -9.32
C SER A 55 21.52 4.19 -9.57
N SER A 56 21.03 4.11 -10.81
CA SER A 56 19.67 4.51 -11.14
C SER A 56 18.61 3.64 -10.42
N LEU A 57 18.83 2.33 -10.32
CA LEU A 57 17.95 1.43 -9.57
C LEU A 57 17.93 1.77 -8.07
N ASN A 58 19.09 2.12 -7.51
CA ASN A 58 19.21 2.56 -6.12
C ASN A 58 18.48 3.89 -5.90
N GLU A 59 18.69 4.87 -6.77
CA GLU A 59 18.06 6.18 -6.70
C GLU A 59 16.52 6.09 -6.81
N MET A 60 16.00 5.26 -7.73
CA MET A 60 14.56 5.02 -7.83
C MET A 60 13.99 4.33 -6.59
N ALA A 61 14.67 3.31 -6.07
CA ALA A 61 14.20 2.62 -4.86
C ALA A 61 14.20 3.54 -3.64
N HIS A 62 15.22 4.39 -3.53
CA HIS A 62 15.33 5.39 -2.48
C HIS A 62 14.28 6.49 -2.61
N ALA A 63 14.10 7.08 -3.78
CA ALA A 63 13.05 8.08 -4.02
C ALA A 63 11.64 7.53 -3.73
N ASN A 64 11.38 6.25 -4.07
CA ASN A 64 10.14 5.58 -3.73
C ASN A 64 9.96 5.42 -2.21
N LEU A 65 11.03 5.14 -1.46
CA LEU A 65 10.99 5.08 0.00
C LEU A 65 10.72 6.46 0.60
N VAL A 66 11.45 7.49 0.15
CA VAL A 66 11.28 8.89 0.61
C VAL A 66 9.85 9.36 0.42
N SER A 67 9.28 9.10 -0.77
CA SER A 67 7.88 9.42 -1.07
C SER A 67 6.91 8.71 -0.11
N ALA A 68 7.10 7.39 0.10
CA ALA A 68 6.24 6.62 0.99
C ALA A 68 6.32 7.07 2.46
N VAL A 69 7.51 7.45 2.94
CA VAL A 69 7.71 7.96 4.30
C VAL A 69 7.08 9.34 4.47
N LYS A 70 7.29 10.25 3.51
CA LYS A 70 6.67 11.59 3.52
C LYS A 70 5.14 11.52 3.47
N GLU A 71 4.60 10.64 2.62
CA GLU A 71 3.16 10.40 2.54
C GLU A 71 2.62 9.82 3.86
N ALA A 72 3.30 8.82 4.44
CA ALA A 72 2.91 8.25 5.73
C ALA A 72 2.95 9.30 6.86
N TYR A 73 3.95 10.18 6.86
CA TYR A 73 4.07 11.28 7.82
C TYR A 73 2.94 12.31 7.66
N SER A 74 2.74 12.84 6.45
CA SER A 74 1.68 13.82 6.17
C SER A 74 0.29 13.25 6.47
N ASN A 75 0.01 12.01 6.05
CA ASN A 75 -1.26 11.36 6.36
C ASN A 75 -1.48 11.17 7.86
N ALA A 76 -0.46 10.77 8.62
CA ALA A 76 -0.57 10.57 10.06
C ALA A 76 -0.71 11.89 10.83
N VAL A 77 0.09 12.90 10.50
CA VAL A 77 0.17 14.17 11.23
C VAL A 77 -0.96 15.13 10.85
N GLU A 78 -1.33 15.22 9.57
CA GLU A 78 -2.31 16.21 9.10
C GLU A 78 -3.73 15.62 9.03
N LYS A 79 -3.85 14.35 8.63
CA LYS A 79 -5.15 13.72 8.35
C LYS A 79 -5.57 12.70 9.41
N HIS A 80 -4.69 12.36 10.35
CA HIS A 80 -4.89 11.25 11.29
C HIS A 80 -5.23 9.92 10.57
N ILE A 81 -4.63 9.72 9.39
CA ILE A 81 -4.74 8.51 8.58
C ILE A 81 -3.46 7.71 8.73
N PHE A 82 -3.56 6.55 9.37
CA PHE A 82 -2.42 5.69 9.63
C PHE A 82 -2.27 4.65 8.52
N VAL A 83 -1.12 4.62 7.87
CA VAL A 83 -0.81 3.62 6.83
C VAL A 83 -0.84 2.21 7.41
N LYS A 84 -1.17 1.22 6.57
CA LYS A 84 -1.30 -0.20 6.96
C LYS A 84 -0.05 -0.82 7.59
N ALA A 85 1.12 -0.19 7.43
CA ALA A 85 2.37 -0.61 8.07
C ALA A 85 2.28 -0.55 9.61
N PHE A 86 1.49 0.39 10.15
CA PHE A 86 1.21 0.47 11.59
C PHE A 86 0.11 -0.54 11.95
N LYS A 87 0.49 -1.66 12.58
CA LYS A 87 -0.46 -2.68 13.02
C LYS A 87 -1.32 -2.13 14.16
N ASP A 88 -2.64 -2.19 13.97
CA ASP A 88 -3.66 -1.72 14.90
C ASP A 88 -4.14 -2.80 15.89
N GLU A 89 -3.57 -4.01 15.83
CA GLU A 89 -3.92 -5.09 16.74
C GLU A 89 -3.15 -4.97 18.06
N CYS A 90 -3.86 -5.01 19.19
CA CYS A 90 -3.24 -4.99 20.51
C CYS A 90 -2.54 -6.32 20.82
N PRO A 91 -1.27 -6.33 21.26
CA PRO A 91 -0.54 -7.55 21.60
C PRO A 91 -1.08 -8.28 22.84
N HIS A 92 -1.89 -7.61 23.68
CA HIS A 92 -2.42 -8.20 24.92
C HIS A 92 -3.78 -8.87 24.74
N CYS A 93 -4.66 -8.27 23.93
CA CYS A 93 -6.03 -8.76 23.75
C CYS A 93 -6.36 -9.17 22.32
N HIS A 94 -5.46 -8.97 21.36
CA HIS A 94 -5.63 -9.30 19.94
C HIS A 94 -6.81 -8.61 19.27
N LYS A 95 -7.17 -7.43 19.78
CA LYS A 95 -8.29 -6.64 19.27
C LYS A 95 -7.78 -5.45 18.45
N PRO A 96 -8.47 -5.09 17.36
CA PRO A 96 -8.14 -3.93 16.55
C PRO A 96 -8.43 -2.63 17.31
N GLN A 97 -7.73 -1.55 16.94
CA GLN A 97 -7.97 -0.19 17.43
C GLN A 97 -8.78 0.63 16.42
N THR A 98 -9.52 1.64 16.90
CA THR A 98 -10.38 2.48 16.05
C THR A 98 -9.58 3.32 15.05
N TRP A 99 -8.38 3.78 15.42
CA TRP A 99 -7.53 4.56 14.51
C TRP A 99 -7.09 3.76 13.28
N GLY A 100 -6.97 2.44 13.38
CA GLY A 100 -6.67 1.55 12.24
C GLY A 100 -7.78 1.51 11.17
N LEU A 101 -8.97 2.03 11.47
CA LEU A 101 -10.06 2.17 10.50
C LEU A 101 -9.83 3.31 9.50
N SER A 102 -9.08 4.35 9.88
CA SER A 102 -8.82 5.53 9.04
C SER A 102 -8.09 5.13 7.75
N GLY A 103 -6.96 4.43 7.86
CA GLY A 103 -6.19 3.93 6.73
C GLY A 103 -6.92 2.87 5.91
N LEU A 104 -7.80 2.07 6.54
CA LEU A 104 -8.64 1.12 5.82
C LEU A 104 -9.74 1.79 4.99
N LYS A 105 -10.28 2.91 5.47
CA LYS A 105 -11.29 3.69 4.77
C LYS A 105 -10.69 4.45 3.59
N ASP A 106 -9.49 4.99 3.78
CA ASP A 106 -8.75 5.70 2.73
C ASP A 106 -8.35 4.75 1.59
N ASP A 107 -7.77 3.58 1.92
CA ASP A 107 -7.37 2.58 0.93
C ASP A 107 -8.53 1.64 0.49
N MET A 108 -9.78 1.99 0.81
CA MET A 108 -10.94 1.15 0.47
C MET A 108 -11.15 1.08 -1.05
N PHE A 109 -10.85 2.17 -1.76
CA PHE A 109 -11.08 2.32 -3.19
C PHE A 109 -9.81 2.17 -4.05
N GLY A 110 -8.62 2.05 -3.45
CA GLY A 110 -7.36 1.95 -4.19
C GLY A 110 -7.36 0.79 -5.21
N THR A 111 -7.52 -0.45 -4.74
CA THR A 111 -7.58 -1.63 -5.63
C THR A 111 -8.72 -1.57 -6.65
N PRO A 112 -9.98 -1.24 -6.29
CA PRO A 112 -11.06 -1.08 -7.26
C PRO A 112 -10.77 -0.06 -8.36
N ILE A 113 -10.25 1.13 -8.01
CA ILE A 113 -9.94 2.19 -8.98
C ILE A 113 -8.87 1.71 -9.97
N VAL A 114 -7.81 1.07 -9.48
CA VAL A 114 -6.75 0.50 -10.33
C VAL A 114 -7.32 -0.55 -11.29
N CYS A 115 -8.19 -1.44 -10.81
CA CYS A 115 -8.85 -2.43 -11.65
C CYS A 115 -9.72 -1.81 -12.74
N VAL A 116 -10.45 -0.72 -12.44
CA VAL A 116 -11.25 0.01 -13.44
C VAL A 116 -10.36 0.63 -14.51
N ILE A 117 -9.29 1.31 -14.11
CA ILE A 117 -8.34 1.94 -15.05
C ILE A 117 -7.70 0.89 -15.95
N LEU A 118 -7.21 -0.22 -15.38
CA LEU A 118 -6.63 -1.33 -16.13
C LEU A 118 -7.65 -1.97 -17.09
N GLY A 119 -8.90 -2.15 -16.64
CA GLY A 119 -9.97 -2.68 -17.48
C GLY A 119 -10.24 -1.82 -18.71
N ILE A 120 -10.23 -0.49 -18.56
CA ILE A 120 -10.40 0.45 -19.67
C ILE A 120 -9.21 0.37 -20.64
N ILE A 121 -7.98 0.39 -20.12
CA ILE A 121 -6.76 0.34 -20.95
C ILE A 121 -6.68 -0.97 -21.73
N LEU A 122 -6.89 -2.11 -21.04
CA LEU A 122 -6.84 -3.43 -21.66
C LEU A 122 -8.00 -3.63 -22.65
N GLY A 123 -9.21 -3.20 -22.29
CA GLY A 123 -10.37 -3.27 -23.17
C GLY A 123 -10.16 -2.48 -24.46
N ALA A 124 -9.71 -1.23 -24.36
CA ALA A 124 -9.39 -0.41 -25.53
C ALA A 124 -8.24 -1.01 -26.35
N GLY A 125 -7.19 -1.49 -25.69
CA GLY A 125 -6.06 -2.17 -26.34
C GLY A 125 -6.51 -3.39 -27.15
N CYS A 126 -7.32 -4.26 -26.56
CA CYS A 126 -7.88 -5.43 -27.24
C CYS A 126 -8.84 -5.04 -28.38
N TYR A 127 -9.59 -3.94 -28.25
CA TYR A 127 -10.49 -3.50 -29.31
C TYR A 127 -9.72 -2.97 -30.53
N PHE A 128 -8.74 -2.09 -30.32
CA PHE A 128 -8.03 -1.41 -31.41
C PHE A 128 -6.86 -2.21 -32.00
N PHE A 129 -6.20 -3.07 -31.23
CA PHE A 129 -4.92 -3.68 -31.62
C PHE A 129 -4.94 -5.21 -31.72
N SER A 130 -6.04 -5.90 -31.40
CA SER A 130 -6.05 -7.37 -31.42
C SER A 130 -6.03 -7.96 -32.84
N GLY A 131 -6.50 -7.24 -33.85
CA GLY A 131 -6.49 -7.70 -35.24
C GLY A 131 -7.36 -8.95 -35.51
N VAL A 132 -8.24 -9.33 -34.57
CA VAL A 132 -9.11 -10.51 -34.65
C VAL A 132 -10.55 -10.08 -34.97
N GLU A 133 -11.27 -10.89 -35.74
CA GLU A 133 -12.68 -10.61 -36.11
C GLU A 133 -13.62 -10.44 -34.90
N ASN A 134 -13.30 -11.09 -33.77
CA ASN A 134 -14.06 -11.02 -32.51
C ASN A 134 -13.48 -10.01 -31.50
N ASN A 135 -12.75 -9.01 -31.97
CA ASN A 135 -12.12 -7.94 -31.16
C ASN A 135 -13.07 -7.31 -30.12
N LEU A 136 -14.33 -7.05 -30.45
CA LEU A 136 -15.32 -6.51 -29.50
C LEU A 136 -15.60 -7.47 -28.33
N MET A 137 -15.81 -8.75 -28.63
CA MET A 137 -16.10 -9.76 -27.59
C MET A 137 -14.89 -9.96 -26.66
N ILE A 138 -13.67 -9.98 -27.23
CA ILE A 138 -12.42 -10.10 -26.47
C ILE A 138 -12.21 -8.87 -25.58
N ALA A 139 -12.46 -7.66 -26.11
CA ALA A 139 -12.36 -6.42 -25.35
C ALA A 139 -13.33 -6.39 -24.17
N LEU A 140 -14.59 -6.78 -24.39
CA LEU A 140 -15.60 -6.86 -23.33
C LEU A 140 -15.26 -7.93 -22.29
N ALA A 141 -14.74 -9.08 -22.70
CA ALA A 141 -14.29 -10.12 -21.79
C ALA A 141 -13.12 -9.65 -20.92
N ALA A 142 -12.09 -9.03 -21.53
CA ALA A 142 -10.92 -8.51 -20.82
C ALA A 142 -11.28 -7.40 -19.83
N ALA A 143 -12.10 -6.44 -20.25
CA ALA A 143 -12.60 -5.39 -19.37
C ALA A 143 -13.49 -5.97 -18.26
N GLY A 144 -14.40 -6.89 -18.61
CA GLY A 144 -15.32 -7.54 -17.69
C GLY A 144 -14.62 -8.27 -16.55
N ILE A 145 -13.53 -9.00 -16.84
CA ILE A 145 -12.72 -9.65 -15.80
C ILE A 145 -12.16 -8.62 -14.81
N CYS A 146 -11.63 -7.51 -15.31
CA CYS A 146 -11.08 -6.45 -14.46
C CYS A 146 -12.16 -5.81 -13.57
N PHE A 147 -13.36 -5.58 -14.11
CA PHE A 147 -14.49 -5.07 -13.33
C PHE A 147 -14.97 -6.06 -12.26
N VAL A 148 -15.04 -7.35 -12.57
CA VAL A 148 -15.40 -8.40 -11.59
C VAL A 148 -14.39 -8.46 -10.46
N ILE A 149 -13.09 -8.42 -10.77
CA ILE A 149 -12.02 -8.38 -9.75
C ILE A 149 -12.13 -7.10 -8.92
N GLY A 150 -12.34 -5.94 -9.56
CA GLY A 150 -12.52 -4.66 -8.87
C GLY A 150 -13.69 -4.69 -7.90
N ALA A 151 -14.86 -5.15 -8.34
CA ALA A 151 -16.06 -5.30 -7.50
C ALA A 151 -15.83 -6.28 -6.35
N GLY A 152 -15.21 -7.44 -6.61
CA GLY A 152 -14.85 -8.41 -5.58
C GLY A 152 -13.92 -7.82 -4.51
N SER A 153 -12.89 -7.07 -4.92
CA SER A 153 -11.97 -6.40 -4.01
C SER A 153 -12.67 -5.36 -3.13
N LEU A 154 -13.62 -4.59 -3.70
CA LEU A 154 -14.41 -3.62 -2.96
C LEU A 154 -15.28 -4.29 -1.90
N VAL A 155 -15.97 -5.38 -2.25
CA VAL A 155 -16.78 -6.16 -1.29
C VAL A 155 -15.90 -6.68 -0.15
N LEU A 156 -14.72 -7.23 -0.43
CA LEU A 156 -13.79 -7.68 0.61
C LEU A 156 -13.33 -6.54 1.52
N ASN A 157 -13.04 -5.35 0.96
CA ASN A 157 -12.66 -4.18 1.75
C ASN A 157 -13.80 -3.70 2.66
N ILE A 158 -15.05 -3.65 2.14
CA ILE A 158 -16.24 -3.31 2.93
C ILE A 158 -16.45 -4.32 4.07
N LEU A 159 -16.31 -5.62 3.80
CA LEU A 159 -16.45 -6.66 4.82
C LEU A 159 -15.38 -6.55 5.91
N LYS A 160 -14.12 -6.31 5.54
CA LYS A 160 -13.02 -6.09 6.50
C LYS A 160 -13.29 -4.87 7.38
N LEU A 161 -13.69 -3.75 6.78
CA LEU A 161 -14.04 -2.52 7.51
C LEU A 161 -15.22 -2.76 8.44
N GLY A 162 -16.27 -3.43 7.96
CA GLY A 162 -17.44 -3.78 8.76
C GLY A 162 -17.11 -4.67 9.96
N ASN A 163 -16.27 -5.69 9.78
CA ASN A 163 -15.84 -6.57 10.86
C ASN A 163 -15.04 -5.81 11.92
N LYS A 164 -14.05 -5.00 11.52
CA LYS A 164 -13.29 -4.19 12.48
C LYS A 164 -14.16 -3.16 13.18
N LYS A 165 -15.06 -2.47 12.46
CA LYS A 165 -16.00 -1.51 13.04
C LYS A 165 -16.89 -2.15 14.11
N LYS A 166 -17.34 -3.40 13.91
CA LYS A 166 -18.08 -4.16 14.93
C LYS A 166 -17.24 -4.43 16.17
N GLN A 167 -15.98 -4.84 15.99
CA GLN A 167 -15.08 -5.16 17.10
C GLN A 167 -14.65 -3.93 17.90
N THR A 168 -14.69 -2.74 17.30
CA THR A 168 -14.35 -1.48 17.95
C THR A 168 -15.57 -0.65 18.35
N ALA A 169 -16.80 -1.16 18.19
CA ALA A 169 -18.02 -0.39 18.43
C ALA A 169 -18.23 -0.04 19.91
N GLY A 170 -17.75 -0.87 20.83
CA GLY A 170 -17.88 -0.69 22.28
C GLY A 170 -16.74 0.10 22.93
N VAL A 171 -15.84 0.69 22.13
CA VAL A 171 -14.72 1.48 22.64
C VAL A 171 -15.24 2.80 23.22
N ILE A 172 -14.92 3.05 24.50
CA ILE A 172 -15.32 4.26 25.23
C ILE A 172 -14.29 5.38 25.02
N GLN A 173 -13.01 5.03 24.98
CA GLN A 173 -11.91 5.98 24.81
C GLN A 173 -11.12 5.65 23.55
N LYS A 174 -10.99 6.64 22.65
CA LYS A 174 -10.19 6.52 21.43
C LYS A 174 -8.79 7.04 21.71
N ASN A 175 -7.78 6.21 21.47
CA ASN A 175 -6.39 6.54 21.74
C ASN A 175 -5.61 6.36 20.44
N GLU A 176 -5.08 7.46 19.91
CA GLU A 176 -4.22 7.41 18.72
C GLU A 176 -2.82 6.91 19.07
N PRO A 177 -2.10 6.29 18.10
CA PRO A 177 -0.74 5.85 18.31
C PRO A 177 0.22 7.02 18.36
N VAL A 178 1.21 6.92 19.24
CA VAL A 178 2.36 7.81 19.27
C VAL A 178 3.43 7.21 18.36
N ILE A 179 3.77 7.92 17.29
CA ILE A 179 4.75 7.49 16.29
C ILE A 179 6.03 8.32 16.48
N ASP A 180 7.17 7.64 16.55
CA ASP A 180 8.48 8.28 16.67
C ASP A 180 9.09 8.57 15.29
N TRP A 181 8.79 9.76 14.78
CA TRP A 181 9.31 10.25 13.50
C TRP A 181 10.76 10.71 13.57
N SER A 182 11.36 10.83 14.76
CA SER A 182 12.75 11.30 14.90
C SER A 182 13.74 10.34 14.24
N SER A 183 13.42 9.04 14.26
CA SER A 183 14.18 7.97 13.59
C SER A 183 14.29 8.16 12.07
N VAL A 184 13.31 8.81 11.45
CA VAL A 184 13.23 9.02 9.99
C VAL A 184 13.31 10.50 9.58
N GLN A 185 13.70 11.38 10.52
CA GLN A 185 13.82 12.82 10.27
C GLN A 185 14.76 13.15 9.11
N HIS A 186 15.84 12.36 8.95
CA HIS A 186 16.78 12.52 7.85
C HIS A 186 16.10 12.35 6.48
N ILE A 187 15.24 11.33 6.32
CA ILE A 187 14.44 11.10 5.10
C ILE A 187 13.41 12.20 4.88
N LEU A 188 12.74 12.65 5.96
CA LEU A 188 11.73 13.70 5.86
C LEU A 188 12.29 15.04 5.40
N ASN A 189 13.58 15.31 5.69
CA ASN A 189 14.27 16.53 5.33
C ASN A 189 14.87 16.52 3.91
N GLU A 190 14.89 15.37 3.23
CA GLU A 190 15.37 15.27 1.86
C GLU A 190 14.43 16.03 0.91
N ARG A 191 14.97 16.69 -0.12
CA ARG A 191 14.18 17.45 -1.09
C ARG A 191 13.76 16.59 -2.26
#